data_AF-A0A6G0HIC8-F1
#
_entry.id   AF-A0A6G0HIC8-F1
#
_cell.length_a   1.000
_cell.length_b   1.000
_cell.length_c   1.000
_cell.angle_alpha   90.00
_cell.angle_beta   90.00
_cell.angle_gamma   90.00
#
_symmetry.space_group_name_H-M   'P 1'
#
loop_
_entity.id
_entity.type
_entity.pdbx_description
1 polymer ?
#
loop_
_entity_poly.entity_id
_entity_poly.type
_entity_poly.pdbx_seq_one_letter_code
_entity_poly.pdbx_strand_id
1 'polypeptide(L)'
;MYKSDLQKEKTKLRETQNSYDMSKAMTCFINAISNPGIERCYFLKWMRMNLDNLSREKLSVLREQYKKKYNSKNKEEIKDIDRKLSNSSLGTEHFFREMGQIYEASVSLPETDPSRQQLQHLPKLCAQLLLDGFPLELVDGDASNIPLRWVSDVLSQLNDLVSPKSKILVVTVLGVQSTGKSTLLNTMFGVQFAVSSGRCTRGAFMLLIRINEDVKKVLNCDFIMIIDTEGLKSPELAQLDNSHEHDNELATLVVGLSDITIINIAMENSTEMKDILQIVVHAFLRMKEVGKKPKCQFVHQNVSDVSAHEKNLRDRKLLLQQLNEMTQAAAKMEKKEENKSFTDVMDYSPDTGNWYIPGLWNGNPPMAPVNAGYSEAVYELKKNIIHILGS
;
A
#
# COMPACT_ATOMS: atom_id res chain seq x y z
N MET A 1 31.31 8.82 11.32
CA MET A 1 30.89 9.72 12.42
C MET A 1 29.37 9.77 12.48
N TYR A 2 28.71 10.41 11.51
CA TYR A 2 27.23 10.54 11.42
C TYR A 2 26.42 9.27 11.73
N LYS A 3 26.69 8.13 11.07
CA LYS A 3 25.98 6.87 11.32
C LYS A 3 26.11 6.36 12.78
N SER A 4 27.27 6.57 13.40
CA SER A 4 27.48 6.18 14.80
C SER A 4 26.71 7.08 15.76
N ASP A 5 26.56 8.36 15.43
CA ASP A 5 25.83 9.32 16.26
C ASP A 5 24.32 9.03 16.19
N LEU A 6 23.78 8.76 14.99
CA LEU A 6 22.40 8.30 14.82
C LEU A 6 22.11 7.00 15.60
N GLN A 7 23.06 6.07 15.63
CA GLN A 7 22.89 4.83 16.39
C GLN A 7 22.80 5.08 17.90
N LYS A 8 23.61 6.01 18.42
CA LYS A 8 23.56 6.43 19.83
C LYS A 8 22.24 7.12 20.15
N GLU A 9 21.79 8.02 19.29
CA GLU A 9 20.51 8.71 19.45
C GLU A 9 19.33 7.72 19.45
N LYS A 10 19.31 6.79 18.49
CA LYS A 10 18.32 5.71 18.44
C LYS A 10 18.31 4.89 19.74
N THR A 11 19.48 4.58 20.29
CA THR A 11 19.59 3.82 21.55
C THR A 11 18.98 4.60 22.72
N LYS A 12 19.29 5.89 22.85
CA LYS A 12 18.68 6.77 23.87
C LYS A 12 17.16 6.88 23.73
N LEU A 13 16.66 6.92 22.50
CA LEU A 13 15.22 6.93 22.24
C LEU A 13 14.57 5.60 22.67
N ARG A 14 15.21 4.45 22.43
CA ARG A 14 14.73 3.15 22.93
C ARG A 14 14.76 3.07 24.46
N GLU A 15 15.80 3.58 25.11
CA GLU A 15 15.86 3.69 26.58
C GLU A 15 14.71 4.55 27.12
N THR A 16 14.46 5.70 26.48
CA THR A 16 13.34 6.58 26.85
C THR A 16 12.01 5.86 26.68
N GLN A 17 11.80 5.16 25.56
CA GLN A 17 10.57 4.40 25.31
C GLN A 17 10.35 3.30 26.35
N ASN A 18 11.40 2.56 26.72
CA ASN A 18 11.32 1.50 27.73
C ASN A 18 11.12 2.03 29.16
N SER A 19 11.33 3.33 29.40
CA SER A 19 11.07 3.94 30.71
C SER A 19 9.60 4.31 30.94
N TYR A 20 8.79 4.30 29.88
CA TYR A 20 7.35 4.53 29.98
C TYR A 20 6.58 3.22 30.19
N ASP A 21 5.60 3.26 31.10
CA ASP A 21 4.63 2.17 31.24
C ASP A 21 3.69 2.11 30.02
N MET A 22 3.25 0.91 29.69
CA MET A 22 2.23 0.72 28.65
C MET A 22 0.94 1.44 29.03
N SER A 23 0.42 2.24 28.09
CA SER A 23 -0.81 2.98 28.31
C SER A 23 -2.00 2.04 28.53
N LYS A 24 -2.98 2.47 29.34
CA LYS A 24 -4.22 1.70 29.56
C LYS A 24 -4.93 1.36 28.24
N ALA A 25 -4.87 2.26 27.26
CA ALA A 25 -5.45 2.04 25.93
C ALA A 25 -4.77 0.87 25.21
N MET A 26 -3.43 0.84 25.19
CA MET A 26 -2.68 -0.25 24.57
C MET A 26 -2.84 -1.57 25.31
N THR A 27 -2.88 -1.56 26.65
CA THR A 27 -3.16 -2.76 27.43
C THR A 27 -4.54 -3.34 27.08
N CYS A 28 -5.58 -2.50 27.02
CA CYS A 28 -6.92 -2.93 26.61
C CYS A 28 -6.93 -3.47 25.17
N PHE A 29 -6.24 -2.79 24.25
CA PHE A 29 -6.16 -3.19 22.85
C PHE A 29 -5.51 -4.57 22.72
N ILE A 30 -4.31 -4.76 23.28
CA ILE A 30 -3.56 -6.03 23.23
C ILE A 30 -4.37 -7.16 23.87
N ASN A 31 -5.00 -6.92 25.02
CA ASN A 31 -5.85 -7.93 25.66
C ASN A 31 -7.04 -8.32 24.76
N ALA A 32 -7.70 -7.35 24.14
CA ALA A 32 -8.85 -7.62 23.27
C ALA A 32 -8.47 -8.37 21.99
N ILE A 33 -7.33 -8.03 21.36
CA ILE A 33 -6.85 -8.75 20.17
C ILE A 33 -6.23 -10.11 20.51
N SER A 34 -5.83 -10.35 21.76
CA SER A 34 -5.33 -11.65 22.23
C SER A 34 -6.44 -12.68 22.42
N ASN A 35 -7.71 -12.26 22.47
CA ASN A 35 -8.83 -13.19 22.53
C ASN A 35 -8.92 -14.00 21.22
N PRO A 36 -9.17 -15.31 21.27
CA PRO A 36 -9.21 -16.13 20.07
C PRO A 36 -10.51 -15.96 19.27
N GLY A 37 -10.42 -16.21 17.97
CA GLY A 37 -11.58 -16.42 17.09
C GLY A 37 -12.45 -15.19 16.88
N ILE A 38 -13.76 -15.38 17.03
CA ILE A 38 -14.80 -14.44 16.57
C ILE A 38 -14.79 -13.13 17.37
N GLU A 39 -14.46 -13.17 18.67
CA GLU A 39 -14.44 -11.99 19.54
C GLU A 39 -13.40 -10.96 19.08
N ARG A 40 -12.20 -11.41 18.71
CA ARG A 40 -11.15 -10.57 18.13
C ARG A 40 -11.59 -9.89 16.85
N CYS A 41 -12.24 -10.64 15.95
CA CYS A 41 -12.77 -10.08 14.71
C CYS A 41 -13.85 -9.02 14.96
N TYR A 42 -14.77 -9.28 15.88
CA TYR A 42 -15.78 -8.30 16.28
C TYR A 42 -15.15 -7.06 16.90
N PHE A 43 -14.19 -7.23 17.81
CA PHE A 43 -13.51 -6.11 18.45
C PHE A 43 -12.84 -5.20 17.41
N LEU A 44 -12.03 -5.74 16.51
CA LEU A 44 -11.33 -4.96 15.49
C LEU A 44 -12.30 -4.26 14.53
N LYS A 45 -13.37 -4.95 14.11
CA LYS A 45 -14.39 -4.37 13.25
C LYS A 45 -15.15 -3.24 13.94
N TRP A 46 -15.55 -3.45 15.19
CA TRP A 46 -16.25 -2.47 16.00
C TRP A 46 -15.37 -1.25 16.28
N MET A 47 -14.11 -1.48 16.65
CA MET A 47 -13.13 -0.43 16.89
C MET A 47 -12.93 0.43 15.64
N ARG A 48 -12.72 -0.19 14.47
CA ARG A 48 -12.62 0.52 13.18
C ARG A 48 -13.84 1.40 12.92
N MET A 49 -15.05 0.86 13.05
CA MET A 49 -16.29 1.61 12.83
C MET A 49 -16.42 2.82 13.78
N ASN A 50 -16.09 2.65 15.06
CA ASN A 50 -16.14 3.76 16.03
C ASN A 50 -15.10 4.83 15.75
N LEU A 51 -13.86 4.41 15.42
CA LEU A 51 -12.79 5.34 15.04
C LEU A 51 -13.14 6.11 13.76
N ASP A 52 -13.71 5.44 12.76
CA ASP A 52 -14.19 6.08 11.53
C ASP A 52 -15.30 7.10 11.81
N ASN A 53 -16.25 6.78 12.71
CA ASN A 53 -17.32 7.70 13.11
C ASN A 53 -16.78 8.93 13.86
N LEU A 54 -15.90 8.72 14.85
CA LEU A 54 -15.26 9.80 15.60
C LEU A 54 -14.48 10.75 14.68
N SER A 55 -13.71 10.19 13.73
CA SER A 55 -13.01 11.02 12.75
C SER A 55 -13.96 11.71 11.80
N ARG A 56 -15.07 11.10 11.37
CA ARG A 56 -16.02 11.75 10.47
C ARG A 56 -16.59 13.04 11.06
N GLU A 57 -16.95 13.04 12.35
CA GLU A 57 -17.43 14.23 13.05
C GLU A 57 -16.39 15.34 13.02
N LYS A 58 -15.16 15.05 13.47
CA LYS A 58 -14.08 16.04 13.52
C LYS A 58 -13.63 16.53 12.15
N LEU A 59 -13.51 15.62 11.17
CA LEU A 59 -13.11 15.93 9.80
C LEU A 59 -14.17 16.79 9.09
N SER A 60 -15.46 16.62 9.38
CA SER A 60 -16.51 17.44 8.76
C SER A 60 -16.36 18.93 9.13
N VAL A 61 -16.12 19.22 10.41
CA VAL A 61 -15.87 20.58 10.92
C VAL A 61 -14.61 21.17 10.30
N LEU A 62 -13.51 20.41 10.29
CA LEU A 62 -12.23 20.87 9.71
C LEU A 62 -12.34 21.12 8.20
N ARG A 63 -13.09 20.30 7.45
CA ARG A 63 -13.34 20.52 6.02
C ARG A 63 -14.17 21.76 5.74
N GLU A 64 -15.14 22.07 6.59
CA GLU A 64 -15.92 23.30 6.45
C GLU A 64 -15.04 24.53 6.70
N GLN A 65 -14.18 24.48 7.71
CA GLN A 65 -13.17 25.51 7.96
C GLN A 65 -12.21 25.65 6.77
N TYR A 66 -11.72 24.52 6.24
CA TYR A 66 -10.86 24.50 5.06
C TYR A 66 -11.53 25.21 3.87
N LYS A 67 -12.78 24.87 3.54
CA LYS A 67 -13.52 25.52 2.43
C LYS A 67 -13.66 27.04 2.63
N LYS A 68 -13.98 27.49 3.85
CA LYS A 68 -14.10 28.91 4.17
C LYS A 68 -12.76 29.64 3.97
N LYS A 69 -11.66 29.04 4.43
CA LYS A 69 -10.31 29.63 4.40
C LYS A 69 -9.63 29.54 3.04
N TYR A 70 -9.92 28.51 2.26
CA TYR A 70 -9.48 28.37 0.88
C TYR A 70 -10.00 29.51 0.02
N ASN A 71 -11.28 29.86 0.19
CA ASN A 71 -11.90 31.00 -0.50
C ASN A 71 -11.26 32.34 -0.10
N SER A 72 -10.74 32.48 1.12
CA SER A 72 -10.00 33.66 1.58
C SER A 72 -8.50 33.65 1.23
N LYS A 73 -8.01 32.64 0.48
CA LYS A 73 -6.60 32.48 0.02
C LYS A 73 -5.52 32.57 1.11
N ASN A 74 -5.82 32.19 2.36
CA ASN A 74 -4.86 32.26 3.45
C ASN A 74 -4.00 30.98 3.55
N LYS A 75 -2.83 30.96 2.89
CA LYS A 75 -2.00 29.75 2.72
C LYS A 75 -1.51 29.12 4.03
N GLU A 76 -1.17 29.91 5.06
CA GLU A 76 -0.64 29.35 6.32
C GLU A 76 -1.73 28.65 7.15
N GLU A 77 -2.92 29.26 7.25
CA GLU A 77 -4.05 28.66 7.95
C GLU A 77 -4.53 27.37 7.25
N ILE A 78 -4.46 27.33 5.92
CA ILE A 78 -4.76 26.13 5.13
C ILE A 78 -3.81 24.98 5.52
N LYS A 79 -2.50 25.25 5.61
CA LYS A 79 -1.52 24.24 6.06
C LYS A 79 -1.78 23.74 7.48
N ASP A 80 -2.15 24.62 8.40
CA ASP A 80 -2.49 24.20 9.77
C ASP A 80 -3.76 23.34 9.81
N ILE A 81 -4.77 23.67 8.99
CA ILE A 81 -5.99 22.86 8.86
C ILE A 81 -5.67 21.50 8.23
N ASP A 82 -4.81 21.43 7.20
CA ASP A 82 -4.36 20.16 6.60
C ASP A 82 -3.64 19.28 7.61
N ARG A 83 -2.73 19.86 8.40
CA ARG A 83 -2.08 19.15 9.51
C ARG A 83 -3.09 18.65 10.54
N LYS A 84 -4.08 19.45 10.90
CA LYS A 84 -5.16 19.05 11.83
C LYS A 84 -6.05 17.95 11.24
N LEU A 85 -6.34 17.99 9.94
CA LEU A 85 -7.08 16.94 9.23
C LEU A 85 -6.32 15.61 9.31
N SER A 86 -5.02 15.64 8.98
CA SER A 86 -4.13 14.47 9.10
C SER A 86 -4.09 13.92 10.52
N ASN A 87 -3.82 14.78 11.51
CA ASN A 87 -3.72 14.38 12.93
C ASN A 87 -5.07 13.97 13.56
N SER A 88 -6.18 14.22 12.87
CA SER A 88 -7.53 13.84 13.33
C SER A 88 -7.99 12.49 12.77
N SER A 89 -7.13 11.81 12.01
CA SER A 89 -7.40 10.51 11.41
C SER A 89 -6.76 9.38 12.23
N LEU A 90 -7.43 8.94 13.31
CA LEU A 90 -6.99 7.79 14.09
C LEU A 90 -7.69 6.51 13.60
N GLY A 91 -6.92 5.51 13.17
CA GLY A 91 -7.41 4.18 12.80
C GLY A 91 -6.70 3.06 13.55
N THR A 92 -7.11 1.81 13.30
CA THR A 92 -6.55 0.63 13.97
C THR A 92 -5.07 0.43 13.67
N GLU A 93 -4.61 0.87 12.49
CA GLU A 93 -3.21 0.86 12.07
C GLU A 93 -2.29 1.59 13.05
N HIS A 94 -2.76 2.67 13.68
CA HIS A 94 -1.98 3.43 14.66
C HIS A 94 -1.71 2.62 15.94
N PHE A 95 -2.68 1.81 16.38
CA PHE A 95 -2.52 0.91 17.53
C PHE A 95 -1.55 -0.23 17.20
N PHE A 96 -1.65 -0.81 16.00
CA PHE A 96 -0.69 -1.81 15.54
C PHE A 96 0.73 -1.23 15.42
N ARG A 97 0.86 0.01 14.94
CA ARG A 97 2.14 0.71 14.85
C ARG A 97 2.74 0.96 16.24
N GLU A 98 1.95 1.45 17.19
CA GLU A 98 2.39 1.63 18.59
C GLU A 98 2.80 0.29 19.22
N MET A 99 2.03 -0.77 19.00
CA MET A 99 2.38 -2.12 19.44
C MET A 99 3.73 -2.59 18.89
N GLY A 100 4.00 -2.34 17.60
CA GLY A 100 5.29 -2.63 16.98
C GLY A 100 6.44 -1.81 17.58
N GLN A 101 6.22 -0.53 17.90
CA GLN A 101 7.22 0.30 18.57
C GLN A 101 7.52 -0.18 19.99
N ILE A 102 6.49 -0.55 20.76
CA ILE A 102 6.63 -1.15 22.09
C ILE A 102 7.45 -2.43 22.01
N TYR A 103 7.13 -3.30 21.04
CA TYR A 103 7.89 -4.53 20.82
C TYR A 103 9.35 -4.25 20.48
N GLU A 104 9.64 -3.39 19.49
CA GLU A 104 11.02 -3.08 19.11
C GLU A 104 11.83 -2.42 20.23
N ALA A 105 11.20 -1.59 21.05
CA ALA A 105 11.82 -1.04 22.25
C ALA A 105 12.19 -2.17 23.23
N SER A 106 11.28 -3.10 23.50
CA SER A 106 11.54 -4.24 24.39
C SER A 106 12.66 -5.16 23.88
N VAL A 107 12.79 -5.35 22.56
CA VAL A 107 13.84 -6.18 21.96
C VAL A 107 15.23 -5.55 22.12
N SER A 108 15.32 -4.23 22.34
CA SER A 108 16.60 -3.57 22.62
C SER A 108 17.16 -3.87 24.03
N LEU A 109 16.34 -4.43 24.93
CA LEU A 109 16.74 -4.87 26.25
C LEU A 109 17.39 -6.27 26.22
N PRO A 110 18.14 -6.66 27.28
CA PRO A 110 18.67 -8.02 27.41
C PRO A 110 17.57 -9.09 27.35
N GLU A 111 17.91 -10.29 26.87
CA GLU A 111 16.95 -11.41 26.73
C GLU A 111 16.33 -11.87 28.07
N THR A 112 17.05 -11.65 29.16
CA THR A 112 16.62 -11.96 30.52
C THR A 112 15.69 -10.90 31.11
N ASP A 113 15.49 -9.76 30.43
CA ASP A 113 14.66 -8.66 30.93
C ASP A 113 13.17 -9.06 30.95
N PRO A 114 12.46 -8.90 32.09
CA PRO A 114 11.05 -9.27 32.21
C PRO A 114 10.14 -8.57 31.19
N SER A 115 10.41 -7.29 30.87
CA SER A 115 9.62 -6.52 29.92
C SER A 115 9.74 -7.10 28.52
N ARG A 116 10.96 -7.50 28.13
CA ARG A 116 11.19 -8.20 26.86
C ARG A 116 10.43 -9.52 26.81
N GLN A 117 10.51 -10.34 27.86
CA GLN A 117 9.83 -11.64 27.93
C GLN A 117 8.30 -11.51 27.82
N GLN A 118 7.72 -10.54 28.50
CA GLN A 118 6.28 -10.29 28.47
C GLN A 118 5.76 -9.98 27.06
N LEU A 119 6.55 -9.31 26.23
CA LEU A 119 6.14 -8.80 24.92
C LEU A 119 6.53 -9.71 23.75
N GLN A 120 7.22 -10.83 23.97
CA GLN A 120 7.67 -11.74 22.90
C GLN A 120 6.54 -12.36 22.08
N HIS A 121 5.32 -12.41 22.62
CA HIS A 121 4.16 -13.00 21.95
C HIS A 121 3.51 -12.09 20.90
N LEU A 122 3.81 -10.78 20.90
CA LEU A 122 3.15 -9.81 20.02
C LEU A 122 3.34 -10.09 18.52
N PRO A 123 4.54 -10.47 18.01
CA PRO A 123 4.70 -10.79 16.60
C PRO A 123 3.84 -11.99 16.18
N LYS A 124 3.72 -13.01 17.05
CA LYS A 124 2.88 -14.19 16.80
C LYS A 124 1.41 -13.81 16.70
N LEU A 125 0.97 -12.87 17.55
CA LEU A 125 -0.40 -12.36 17.52
C LEU A 125 -0.72 -11.65 16.20
N CYS A 126 0.19 -10.82 15.71
CA CYS A 126 0.05 -10.17 14.40
C CYS A 126 0.12 -11.16 13.23
N ALA A 127 0.96 -12.19 13.33
CA ALA A 127 1.00 -13.25 12.32
C ALA A 127 -0.34 -14.00 12.22
N GLN A 128 -1.01 -14.25 13.35
CA GLN A 128 -2.37 -14.81 13.36
C GLN A 128 -3.39 -13.85 12.73
N LEU A 129 -3.28 -12.54 12.99
CA LEU A 129 -4.14 -11.54 12.36
C LEU A 129 -3.96 -11.49 10.83
N LEU A 130 -2.73 -11.63 10.33
CA LEU A 130 -2.48 -11.78 8.89
C LEU A 130 -3.19 -13.01 8.33
N LEU A 131 -3.14 -14.15 9.02
CA LEU A 131 -3.83 -15.39 8.61
C LEU A 131 -5.35 -15.23 8.60
N ASP A 132 -5.90 -14.41 9.49
CA ASP A 132 -7.32 -14.06 9.54
C ASP A 132 -7.71 -13.02 8.47
N GLY A 133 -6.75 -12.53 7.67
CA GLY A 133 -6.99 -11.57 6.59
C GLY A 133 -7.04 -10.11 7.03
N PHE A 134 -6.49 -9.78 8.21
CA PHE A 134 -6.33 -8.38 8.61
C PHE A 134 -5.09 -7.75 7.96
N PRO A 135 -5.20 -6.53 7.42
CA PRO A 135 -4.05 -5.83 6.86
C PRO A 135 -3.11 -5.36 7.96
N LEU A 136 -1.81 -5.50 7.75
CA LEU A 136 -0.75 -4.95 8.60
C LEU A 136 0.13 -3.97 7.83
N GLU A 137 0.58 -2.93 8.52
CA GLU A 137 1.50 -1.95 7.95
C GLU A 137 2.89 -2.56 7.73
N LEU A 138 3.36 -2.45 6.49
CA LEU A 138 4.70 -2.85 6.03
C LEU A 138 5.65 -1.65 6.03
N VAL A 139 5.18 -0.50 5.54
CA VAL A 139 5.93 0.76 5.48
C VAL A 139 5.11 1.80 6.22
N ASP A 140 5.70 2.46 7.21
CA ASP A 140 5.12 3.61 7.89
C ASP A 140 5.31 4.85 7.01
N GLY A 141 4.22 5.35 6.42
CA GLY A 141 4.25 6.55 5.57
C GLY A 141 4.36 7.87 6.32
N ASP A 142 4.24 7.89 7.65
CA ASP A 142 4.45 9.11 8.45
C ASP A 142 5.94 9.33 8.73
N ALA A 143 6.66 8.22 8.95
CA ALA A 143 8.09 8.23 9.25
C ALA A 143 8.98 7.85 8.05
N SER A 144 8.39 7.49 6.90
CA SER A 144 9.08 6.92 5.74
C SER A 144 10.04 5.79 6.15
N ASN A 145 9.55 4.88 7.01
CA ASN A 145 10.38 3.85 7.63
C ASN A 145 9.72 2.47 7.60
N ILE A 146 10.55 1.44 7.50
CA ILE A 146 10.13 0.05 7.69
C ILE A 146 10.62 -0.39 9.07
N PRO A 147 9.73 -0.78 10.01
CA PRO A 147 10.15 -1.35 11.28
C PRO A 147 10.65 -2.78 11.04
N LEU A 148 11.88 -2.89 10.52
CA LEU A 148 12.44 -4.14 9.98
C LEU A 148 12.45 -5.26 11.01
N ARG A 149 12.71 -4.96 12.29
CA ARG A 149 12.74 -5.98 13.33
C ARG A 149 11.33 -6.51 13.57
N TRP A 150 10.36 -5.61 13.75
CA TRP A 150 8.96 -5.96 13.92
C TRP A 150 8.41 -6.78 12.75
N VAL A 151 8.56 -6.30 11.50
CA VAL A 151 8.06 -6.98 10.31
C VAL A 151 8.74 -8.34 10.13
N SER A 152 10.05 -8.42 10.33
CA SER A 152 10.79 -9.70 10.21
C SER A 152 10.32 -10.72 11.24
N ASP A 153 10.14 -10.31 12.49
CA ASP A 153 9.69 -11.22 13.55
C ASP A 153 8.22 -11.66 13.33
N VAL A 154 7.35 -10.79 12.82
CA VAL A 154 5.97 -11.15 12.42
C VAL A 154 5.98 -12.17 11.27
N LEU A 155 6.76 -11.93 10.22
CA LEU A 155 6.85 -12.85 9.08
C LEU A 155 7.52 -14.19 9.45
N SER A 156 8.47 -14.16 10.39
CA SER A 156 9.08 -15.37 10.95
C SER A 156 8.03 -16.20 11.70
N GLN A 157 7.25 -15.57 12.58
CA GLN A 157 6.13 -16.25 13.26
C GLN A 157 5.06 -16.74 12.29
N LEU A 158 4.79 -15.99 11.22
CA LEU A 158 3.88 -16.43 10.16
C LEU A 158 4.38 -17.71 9.50
N ASN A 159 5.66 -17.78 9.15
CA ASN A 159 6.30 -18.97 8.59
C ASN A 159 6.19 -20.19 9.53
N ASP A 160 6.30 -19.99 10.85
CA ASP A 160 6.13 -21.05 11.85
C ASP A 160 4.67 -21.51 12.00
N LEU A 161 3.70 -20.62 11.76
CA LEU A 161 2.26 -20.91 11.85
C LEU A 161 1.70 -21.61 10.60
N VAL A 162 2.39 -21.51 9.46
CA VAL A 162 2.01 -22.18 8.21
C VAL A 162 2.90 -23.40 7.94
N SER A 163 2.61 -24.14 6.86
CA SER A 163 3.45 -25.29 6.52
C SER A 163 4.87 -24.83 6.18
N PRO A 164 5.92 -25.55 6.64
CA PRO A 164 7.27 -25.32 6.14
C PRO A 164 7.25 -25.35 4.61
N LYS A 165 7.86 -24.34 3.98
CA LYS A 165 7.95 -24.15 2.52
C LYS A 165 6.64 -23.72 1.83
N SER A 166 5.68 -23.15 2.55
CA SER A 166 4.55 -22.48 1.91
C SER A 166 5.03 -21.42 0.92
N LYS A 167 4.45 -21.44 -0.28
CA LYS A 167 4.77 -20.48 -1.34
C LYS A 167 3.79 -19.31 -1.29
N ILE A 168 4.34 -18.11 -1.30
CA ILE A 168 3.58 -16.86 -1.32
C ILE A 168 3.84 -16.17 -2.66
N LEU A 169 2.77 -15.75 -3.33
CA LEU A 169 2.86 -14.84 -4.47
C LEU A 169 2.42 -13.44 -4.03
N VAL A 170 3.11 -12.40 -4.49
CA VAL A 170 2.87 -11.02 -4.06
C VAL A 170 2.27 -10.21 -5.21
N VAL A 171 1.10 -9.61 -4.94
CA VAL A 171 0.40 -8.69 -5.85
C VAL A 171 0.40 -7.30 -5.20
N THR A 172 0.97 -6.32 -5.87
CA THR A 172 0.98 -4.92 -5.40
C THR A 172 0.17 -4.04 -6.32
N VAL A 173 -0.42 -2.97 -5.80
CA VAL A 173 -0.98 -1.87 -6.60
C VAL A 173 -0.18 -0.59 -6.38
N LEU A 174 0.13 0.13 -7.47
CA LEU A 174 0.75 1.45 -7.46
C LEU A 174 -0.12 2.43 -8.26
N GLY A 175 0.00 3.72 -7.97
CA GLY A 175 -0.74 4.75 -8.69
C GLY A 175 -0.92 6.01 -7.85
N VAL A 176 -1.33 7.10 -8.52
CA VAL A 176 -1.56 8.40 -7.88
C VAL A 176 -2.59 8.28 -6.77
N GLN A 177 -2.55 9.22 -5.83
CA GLN A 177 -3.53 9.32 -4.75
C GLN A 177 -4.96 9.41 -5.29
N SER A 178 -5.90 8.81 -4.56
CA SER A 178 -7.33 8.87 -4.88
C SER A 178 -7.76 8.27 -6.23
N THR A 179 -6.93 7.42 -6.84
CA THR A 179 -7.24 6.74 -8.13
C THR A 179 -8.06 5.45 -7.98
N GLY A 180 -8.46 5.07 -6.76
CA GLY A 180 -9.26 3.87 -6.50
C GLY A 180 -8.49 2.57 -6.32
N LYS A 181 -7.18 2.63 -5.98
CA LYS A 181 -6.31 1.46 -5.74
C LYS A 181 -6.89 0.44 -4.74
N SER A 182 -7.15 0.88 -3.51
CA SER A 182 -7.69 0.02 -2.45
C SER A 182 -9.09 -0.49 -2.83
N THR A 183 -9.88 0.32 -3.56
CA THR A 183 -11.19 -0.09 -4.09
C THR A 183 -11.08 -1.20 -5.13
N LEU A 184 -10.10 -1.10 -6.04
CA LEU A 184 -9.79 -2.13 -7.03
C LEU A 184 -9.40 -3.43 -6.34
N LEU A 185 -8.49 -3.39 -5.37
CA LEU A 185 -8.05 -4.57 -4.61
C LEU A 185 -9.20 -5.19 -3.80
N ASN A 186 -9.99 -4.37 -3.11
CA ASN A 186 -11.15 -4.81 -2.34
C ASN A 186 -12.16 -5.54 -3.24
N THR A 187 -12.43 -5.01 -4.43
CA THR A 187 -13.36 -5.63 -5.40
C THR A 187 -12.77 -6.91 -5.99
N MET A 188 -11.49 -6.89 -6.35
CA MET A 188 -10.81 -8.01 -7.01
C MET A 188 -10.65 -9.22 -6.08
N PHE A 189 -10.26 -9.00 -4.83
CA PHE A 189 -9.90 -10.06 -3.89
C PHE A 189 -10.91 -10.26 -2.76
N GLY A 190 -11.94 -9.41 -2.64
CA GLY A 190 -12.91 -9.49 -1.53
C GLY A 190 -12.31 -9.07 -0.18
N VAL A 191 -11.27 -8.24 -0.22
CA VAL A 191 -10.53 -7.77 0.96
C VAL A 191 -11.08 -6.43 1.48
N GLN A 192 -10.59 -5.96 2.63
CA GLN A 192 -11.12 -4.79 3.33
C GLN A 192 -10.05 -3.74 3.68
N PHE A 193 -9.22 -3.36 2.73
CA PHE A 193 -8.35 -2.18 2.86
C PHE A 193 -9.18 -0.91 3.13
N ALA A 194 -8.56 0.08 3.76
CA ALA A 194 -9.21 1.34 4.08
C ALA A 194 -9.54 2.13 2.80
N VAL A 195 -10.81 2.49 2.63
CA VAL A 195 -11.33 3.26 1.47
C VAL A 195 -12.15 4.44 1.99
N SER A 196 -11.48 5.52 2.42
CA SER A 196 -12.22 6.72 2.87
C SER A 196 -11.73 7.97 2.15
N SER A 197 -12.68 8.85 1.78
CA SER A 197 -12.44 10.09 1.03
C SER A 197 -11.77 11.20 1.86
N GLY A 198 -10.86 10.84 2.76
CA GLY A 198 -10.24 11.71 3.76
C GLY A 198 -9.08 11.10 4.52
N ARG A 199 -8.92 9.78 4.42
CA ARG A 199 -7.74 9.05 4.88
C ARG A 199 -7.20 8.36 3.66
N CYS A 200 -6.19 8.93 3.04
CA CYS A 200 -5.43 8.18 2.05
C CYS A 200 -4.57 7.18 2.81
N THR A 201 -4.41 5.97 2.27
CA THR A 201 -3.38 5.04 2.73
C THR A 201 -2.07 5.81 2.82
N ARG A 202 -1.36 5.71 3.94
CA ARG A 202 -0.02 6.28 4.15
C ARG A 202 0.96 5.13 4.33
N GLY A 203 2.01 5.09 3.53
CA GLY A 203 2.95 3.96 3.46
C GLY A 203 2.39 2.77 2.68
N ALA A 204 2.62 1.55 3.16
CA ALA A 204 2.18 0.32 2.48
C ALA A 204 1.65 -0.70 3.47
N PHE A 205 0.57 -1.39 3.10
CA PHE A 205 -0.10 -2.39 3.92
C PHE A 205 -0.13 -3.74 3.21
N MET A 206 0.29 -4.79 3.91
CA MET A 206 0.22 -6.17 3.44
C MET A 206 -0.99 -6.90 4.04
N LEU A 207 -1.63 -7.75 3.23
CA LEU A 207 -2.72 -8.62 3.65
C LEU A 207 -2.50 -10.00 3.03
N LEU A 208 -2.68 -11.06 3.82
CA LEU A 208 -2.46 -12.43 3.36
C LEU A 208 -3.80 -13.12 3.05
N ILE A 209 -3.88 -13.76 1.89
CA ILE A 209 -5.05 -14.54 1.45
C ILE A 209 -4.62 -15.99 1.29
N ARG A 210 -5.28 -16.90 2.00
CA ARG A 210 -5.10 -18.33 1.80
C ARG A 210 -5.82 -18.77 0.52
N ILE A 211 -5.09 -19.49 -0.34
CA ILE A 211 -5.62 -19.98 -1.62
C ILE A 211 -6.30 -21.33 -1.41
N ASN A 212 -7.45 -21.51 -2.07
CA ASN A 212 -8.17 -22.78 -2.04
C ASN A 212 -7.48 -23.81 -2.95
N GLU A 213 -7.78 -25.10 -2.75
CA GLU A 213 -7.10 -26.19 -3.47
C GLU A 213 -7.26 -26.12 -4.99
N ASP A 214 -8.36 -25.53 -5.49
CA ASP A 214 -8.59 -25.42 -6.93
C ASP A 214 -7.70 -24.38 -7.59
N VAL A 215 -7.56 -23.20 -6.98
CA VAL A 215 -6.66 -22.14 -7.50
C VAL A 215 -5.20 -22.51 -7.24
N LYS A 216 -4.90 -23.24 -6.16
CA LYS A 216 -3.56 -23.74 -5.85
C LYS A 216 -2.98 -24.63 -6.97
N LYS A 217 -3.82 -25.43 -7.64
CA LYS A 217 -3.42 -26.24 -8.80
C LYS A 217 -2.95 -25.40 -9.99
N VAL A 218 -3.48 -24.18 -10.13
CA VAL A 218 -3.13 -23.24 -11.20
C VAL A 218 -1.90 -22.43 -10.83
N LEU A 219 -1.86 -21.90 -9.61
CA LEU A 219 -0.80 -20.97 -9.17
C LEU A 219 0.44 -21.64 -8.60
N ASN A 220 0.35 -22.92 -8.20
CA ASN A 220 1.42 -23.59 -7.44
C ASN A 220 1.86 -22.77 -6.21
N CYS A 221 0.91 -22.10 -5.55
CA CYS A 221 1.13 -21.29 -4.34
C CYS A 221 0.10 -21.58 -3.25
N ASP A 222 0.47 -21.36 -1.99
CA ASP A 222 -0.40 -21.57 -0.83
C ASP A 222 -1.13 -20.28 -0.43
N PHE A 223 -0.48 -19.14 -0.67
CA PHE A 223 -0.99 -17.82 -0.30
C PHE A 223 -0.74 -16.78 -1.39
N ILE A 224 -1.61 -15.79 -1.44
CA ILE A 224 -1.35 -14.52 -2.12
C ILE A 224 -1.22 -13.44 -1.04
N MET A 225 -0.14 -12.67 -1.09
CA MET A 225 0.02 -11.45 -0.32
C MET A 225 -0.36 -10.26 -1.20
N ILE A 226 -1.34 -9.48 -0.75
CA ILE A 226 -1.75 -8.24 -1.41
C ILE A 226 -1.07 -7.08 -0.69
N ILE A 227 -0.40 -6.21 -1.43
CA ILE A 227 0.18 -4.97 -0.91
C ILE A 227 -0.59 -3.77 -1.48
N ASP A 228 -1.31 -3.06 -0.62
CA ASP A 228 -1.92 -1.76 -0.93
C ASP A 228 -0.97 -0.64 -0.53
N THR A 229 -0.75 0.32 -1.42
CA THR A 229 0.20 1.42 -1.18
C THR A 229 -0.51 2.75 -1.08
N GLU A 230 0.17 3.72 -0.48
CA GLU A 230 -0.21 5.11 -0.56
C GLU A 230 -0.24 5.63 -2.00
N GLY A 231 -0.87 6.79 -2.14
CA GLY A 231 -0.87 7.55 -3.38
C GLY A 231 0.48 8.18 -3.66
N LEU A 232 1.04 7.86 -4.83
CA LEU A 232 2.17 8.63 -5.35
C LEU A 232 1.74 10.07 -5.62
N LYS A 233 2.69 11.00 -5.50
CA LYS A 233 2.50 12.45 -5.71
C LYS A 233 1.38 13.05 -4.86
N SER A 234 1.32 12.65 -3.60
CA SER A 234 0.35 13.23 -2.67
C SER A 234 0.56 14.75 -2.57
N PRO A 235 -0.47 15.61 -2.74
CA PRO A 235 -0.36 17.05 -2.59
C PRO A 235 0.10 17.46 -1.18
N GLU A 236 -0.21 16.62 -0.18
CA GLU A 236 0.24 16.80 1.20
C GLU A 236 1.77 16.61 1.32
N LEU A 237 2.35 15.66 0.59
CA LEU A 237 3.79 15.40 0.55
C LEU A 237 4.52 16.31 -0.45
N ALA A 238 3.89 16.75 -1.54
CA ALA A 238 4.50 17.59 -2.59
C ALA A 238 5.06 18.94 -2.09
N GLN A 239 4.72 19.35 -0.86
CA GLN A 239 5.25 20.54 -0.20
C GLN A 239 6.56 20.29 0.56
N LEU A 240 7.01 19.04 0.66
CA LEU A 240 8.29 18.64 1.26
C LEU A 240 9.35 18.52 0.15
N ASP A 241 10.54 19.05 0.41
CA ASP A 241 11.65 19.12 -0.57
C ASP A 241 12.08 17.74 -1.12
N ASN A 242 11.75 16.63 -0.44
CA ASN A 242 12.16 15.26 -0.80
C ASN A 242 10.99 14.35 -1.27
N SER A 243 9.81 14.91 -1.58
CA SER A 243 8.62 14.12 -1.92
C SER A 243 8.81 13.14 -3.09
N HIS A 244 9.58 13.54 -4.10
CA HIS A 244 9.91 12.69 -5.24
C HIS A 244 10.84 11.53 -4.89
N GLU A 245 11.71 11.67 -3.89
CA GLU A 245 12.58 10.58 -3.43
C GLU A 245 11.75 9.51 -2.72
N HIS A 246 10.86 9.94 -1.83
CA HIS A 246 9.94 9.05 -1.10
C HIS A 246 9.08 8.19 -2.04
N ASP A 247 8.47 8.80 -3.06
CA ASP A 247 7.67 8.08 -4.07
C ASP A 247 8.52 7.02 -4.82
N ASN A 248 9.75 7.38 -5.18
CA ASN A 248 10.67 6.48 -5.87
C ASN A 248 11.16 5.33 -4.97
N GLU A 249 11.41 5.60 -3.70
CA GLU A 249 11.80 4.59 -2.71
C GLU A 249 10.68 3.58 -2.47
N LEU A 250 9.46 4.08 -2.22
CA LEU A 250 8.29 3.24 -2.05
C LEU A 250 8.05 2.37 -3.29
N ALA A 251 8.03 2.98 -4.48
CA ALA A 251 7.81 2.25 -5.73
C ALA A 251 8.89 1.18 -5.96
N THR A 252 10.16 1.52 -5.73
CA THR A 252 11.28 0.56 -5.86
C THR A 252 11.11 -0.62 -4.90
N LEU A 253 10.77 -0.34 -3.64
CA LEU A 253 10.56 -1.37 -2.62
C LEU A 253 9.43 -2.32 -3.02
N VAL A 254 8.23 -1.79 -3.25
CA VAL A 254 7.05 -2.63 -3.44
C VAL A 254 7.10 -3.40 -4.76
N VAL A 255 7.65 -2.80 -5.82
CA VAL A 255 7.92 -3.50 -7.08
C VAL A 255 8.93 -4.63 -6.86
N GLY A 256 9.97 -4.41 -6.06
CA GLY A 256 10.97 -5.44 -5.77
C GLY A 256 10.49 -6.60 -4.91
N LEU A 257 9.43 -6.37 -4.12
CA LEU A 257 8.73 -7.41 -3.35
C LEU A 257 7.70 -8.18 -4.19
N SER A 258 7.30 -7.67 -5.35
CA SER A 258 6.14 -8.17 -6.11
C SER A 258 6.49 -9.23 -7.15
N ASP A 259 5.62 -10.22 -7.29
CA ASP A 259 5.58 -11.08 -8.48
C ASP A 259 4.84 -10.41 -9.63
N ILE A 260 3.81 -9.62 -9.30
CA ILE A 260 3.09 -8.78 -10.26
C ILE A 260 2.68 -7.44 -9.63
N THR A 261 2.87 -6.36 -10.39
CA THR A 261 2.49 -5.01 -9.97
C THR A 261 1.37 -4.46 -10.86
N ILE A 262 0.28 -3.99 -10.26
CA ILE A 262 -0.81 -3.30 -10.94
C ILE A 262 -0.52 -1.80 -10.93
N ILE A 263 -0.38 -1.19 -12.10
CA ILE A 263 -0.19 0.26 -12.24
C ILE A 263 -1.54 0.89 -12.54
N ASN A 264 -2.15 1.47 -11.51
CA ASN A 264 -3.47 2.07 -11.55
C ASN A 264 -3.38 3.54 -11.99
N ILE A 265 -3.96 3.84 -13.15
CA ILE A 265 -3.94 5.15 -13.81
C ILE A 265 -5.38 5.65 -13.87
N ALA A 266 -5.67 6.82 -13.30
CA ALA A 266 -6.99 7.41 -13.40
C ALA A 266 -7.09 8.37 -14.60
N MET A 267 -8.10 8.14 -15.45
CA MET A 267 -8.52 9.07 -16.52
C MET A 267 -7.43 9.39 -17.57
N GLU A 268 -7.80 9.98 -18.70
CA GLU A 268 -6.90 10.39 -19.79
C GLU A 268 -6.04 11.65 -19.42
N ASN A 269 -5.55 11.78 -18.17
CA ASN A 269 -4.63 12.86 -17.82
C ASN A 269 -3.20 12.48 -18.20
N SER A 270 -2.74 12.97 -19.36
CA SER A 270 -1.41 12.67 -19.90
C SER A 270 -0.26 13.05 -18.98
N THR A 271 -0.46 14.02 -18.08
CA THR A 271 0.60 14.50 -17.18
C THR A 271 0.80 13.53 -16.01
N GLU A 272 -0.29 13.15 -15.33
CA GLU A 272 -0.26 12.17 -14.23
C GLU A 272 0.27 10.82 -14.71
N MET A 273 -0.12 10.42 -15.92
CA MET A 273 0.38 9.21 -16.54
C MET A 273 1.90 9.26 -16.69
N LYS A 274 2.45 10.31 -17.31
CA LYS A 274 3.90 10.43 -17.51
C LYS A 274 4.69 10.38 -16.20
N ASP A 275 4.13 11.02 -15.20
CA ASP A 275 4.70 11.13 -13.87
C ASP A 275 4.80 9.80 -13.14
N ILE A 276 3.71 9.02 -13.10
CA ILE A 276 3.73 7.66 -12.52
C ILE A 276 4.67 6.76 -13.31
N LEU A 277 4.58 6.81 -14.64
CA LEU A 277 5.37 5.95 -15.50
C LEU A 277 6.87 6.19 -15.31
N GLN A 278 7.31 7.43 -15.10
CA GLN A 278 8.71 7.73 -14.82
C GLN A 278 9.17 7.04 -13.51
N ILE A 279 8.40 7.16 -12.42
CA ILE A 279 8.70 6.51 -11.13
C ILE A 279 8.79 4.98 -11.31
N VAL A 280 7.81 4.41 -12.00
CA VAL A 280 7.71 2.96 -12.23
C VAL A 280 8.85 2.44 -13.11
N VAL A 281 9.24 3.18 -14.16
CA VAL A 281 10.37 2.84 -15.02
C VAL A 281 11.69 2.83 -14.24
N HIS A 282 11.91 3.80 -13.36
CA HIS A 282 13.07 3.79 -12.46
C HIS A 282 13.07 2.56 -11.55
N ALA A 283 11.93 2.22 -10.96
CA ALA A 283 11.81 1.00 -10.15
C ALA A 283 12.16 -0.27 -10.96
N PHE A 284 11.67 -0.38 -12.20
CA PHE A 284 11.96 -1.53 -13.06
C PHE A 284 13.43 -1.62 -13.50
N LEU A 285 14.07 -0.48 -13.83
CA LEU A 285 15.50 -0.43 -14.14
C LEU A 285 16.35 -0.93 -12.97
N ARG A 286 15.99 -0.55 -11.74
CA ARG A 286 16.65 -1.04 -10.52
C ARG A 286 16.38 -2.52 -10.26
N MET A 287 15.18 -3.01 -10.58
CA MET A 287 14.87 -4.45 -10.46
C MET A 287 15.68 -5.30 -11.42
N LYS A 288 15.91 -4.81 -12.64
CA LYS A 288 16.76 -5.48 -13.62
C LYS A 288 18.19 -5.67 -13.13
N GLU A 289 18.75 -4.69 -12.44
CA GLU A 289 20.10 -4.80 -11.85
C GLU A 289 20.24 -5.92 -10.84
N VAL A 290 19.19 -6.16 -10.05
CA VAL A 290 19.17 -7.27 -9.08
C VAL A 290 18.73 -8.59 -9.72
N GLY A 291 18.72 -8.67 -11.05
CA GLY A 291 18.40 -9.88 -11.81
C GLY A 291 16.91 -10.23 -11.85
N LYS A 292 16.02 -9.31 -11.46
CA LYS A 292 14.57 -9.51 -11.51
C LYS A 292 13.98 -8.82 -12.73
N LYS A 293 13.11 -9.52 -13.46
CA LYS A 293 12.28 -8.92 -14.52
C LYS A 293 10.84 -8.82 -13.99
N PRO A 294 10.39 -7.64 -13.53
CA PRO A 294 9.06 -7.49 -12.95
C PRO A 294 7.96 -7.72 -13.99
N LYS A 295 6.86 -8.34 -13.57
CA LYS A 295 5.60 -8.42 -14.34
C LYS A 295 4.66 -7.31 -13.86
N CYS A 296 3.91 -6.70 -14.79
CA CYS A 296 2.99 -5.60 -14.45
C CYS A 296 1.76 -5.56 -15.36
N GLN A 297 0.70 -4.92 -14.87
CA GLN A 297 -0.55 -4.70 -15.58
C GLN A 297 -0.96 -3.23 -15.43
N PHE A 298 -1.16 -2.52 -16.53
CA PHE A 298 -1.68 -1.16 -16.52
C PHE A 298 -3.20 -1.19 -16.47
N VAL A 299 -3.77 -0.49 -15.50
CA VAL A 299 -5.22 -0.40 -15.28
C VAL A 299 -5.65 1.04 -15.41
N HIS A 300 -6.39 1.33 -16.47
CA HIS A 300 -6.97 2.63 -16.76
C HIS A 300 -8.39 2.68 -16.17
N GLN A 301 -8.57 3.51 -15.14
CA GLN A 301 -9.84 3.66 -14.43
C GLN A 301 -10.75 4.70 -15.08
N ASN A 302 -12.07 4.51 -14.92
CA ASN A 302 -13.13 5.42 -15.38
C ASN A 302 -13.17 5.61 -16.91
N VAL A 303 -12.93 4.53 -17.67
CA VAL A 303 -12.96 4.56 -19.14
C VAL A 303 -14.38 4.31 -19.64
N SER A 304 -14.91 5.11 -20.56
CA SER A 304 -16.27 4.91 -21.09
C SER A 304 -16.35 3.73 -22.07
N ASP A 305 -17.41 2.93 -22.01
CA ASP A 305 -17.59 1.73 -22.86
C ASP A 305 -17.52 2.03 -24.37
N VAL A 306 -18.00 3.20 -24.80
CA VAL A 306 -17.99 3.63 -26.21
C VAL A 306 -16.57 3.81 -26.77
N SER A 307 -15.59 4.12 -25.91
CA SER A 307 -14.18 4.31 -26.30
C SER A 307 -13.33 3.04 -26.21
N ALA A 308 -13.82 1.98 -25.58
CA ALA A 308 -13.01 0.86 -25.11
C ALA A 308 -12.59 -0.15 -26.19
N HIS A 309 -13.17 -0.14 -27.39
CA HIS A 309 -12.82 -1.10 -28.46
C HIS A 309 -12.15 -0.46 -29.68
N GLU A 310 -12.58 0.73 -30.12
CA GLU A 310 -12.02 1.37 -31.33
C GLU A 310 -10.81 2.29 -31.07
N LYS A 311 -10.60 2.80 -29.84
CA LYS A 311 -9.43 3.65 -29.51
C LYS A 311 -8.18 2.89 -29.06
N ASN A 312 -8.31 1.60 -28.72
CA ASN A 312 -7.26 0.87 -27.99
C ASN A 312 -5.93 0.70 -28.72
N LEU A 313 -5.92 0.47 -30.04
CA LEU A 313 -4.67 0.08 -30.73
C LEU A 313 -3.71 1.26 -30.90
N ARG A 314 -4.25 2.45 -31.14
CA ARG A 314 -3.47 3.70 -31.24
C ARG A 314 -2.96 4.12 -29.86
N ASP A 315 -3.81 4.05 -28.85
CA ASP A 315 -3.46 4.45 -27.48
C ASP A 315 -2.43 3.50 -26.86
N ARG A 316 -2.53 2.18 -27.11
CA ARG A 316 -1.52 1.19 -26.71
C ARG A 316 -0.16 1.46 -27.37
N LYS A 317 -0.13 1.80 -28.66
CA LYS A 317 1.10 2.16 -29.37
C LYS A 317 1.71 3.45 -28.81
N LEU A 318 0.88 4.45 -28.54
CA LEU A 318 1.32 5.71 -27.95
C LEU A 318 1.90 5.50 -26.55
N LEU A 319 1.24 4.69 -25.72
CA LEU A 319 1.72 4.32 -24.39
C LEU A 319 3.07 3.59 -24.47
N LEU A 320 3.22 2.59 -25.34
CA LEU A 320 4.49 1.90 -25.51
C LEU A 320 5.60 2.85 -25.97
N GLN A 321 5.29 3.79 -26.87
CA GLN A 321 6.26 4.80 -27.29
C GLN A 321 6.70 5.68 -26.12
N GLN A 322 5.76 6.17 -25.31
CA GLN A 322 6.06 6.96 -24.11
C GLN A 322 6.89 6.17 -23.10
N LEU A 323 6.57 4.90 -22.87
CA LEU A 323 7.34 4.01 -22.00
C LEU A 323 8.78 3.82 -22.51
N ASN A 324 8.98 3.67 -23.83
CA ASN A 324 10.31 3.58 -24.42
C ASN A 324 11.10 4.87 -24.24
N GLU A 325 10.48 6.03 -24.49
CA GLU A 325 11.10 7.35 -24.31
C GLU A 325 11.54 7.57 -22.84
N MET A 326 10.67 7.23 -21.89
CA MET A 326 10.99 7.31 -20.46
C MET A 326 12.07 6.32 -20.05
N THR A 327 12.05 5.11 -20.59
CA THR A 327 13.09 4.10 -20.33
C THR A 327 14.44 4.61 -20.78
N GLN A 328 14.54 5.20 -21.96
CA GLN A 328 15.79 5.79 -22.45
C GLN A 328 16.25 6.97 -21.59
N ALA A 329 15.34 7.83 -21.16
CA ALA A 329 15.68 8.96 -20.29
C ALA A 329 16.19 8.49 -18.93
N ALA A 330 15.47 7.58 -18.27
CA ALA A 330 15.84 7.00 -16.98
C ALA A 330 17.15 6.20 -17.06
N ALA A 331 17.33 5.42 -18.14
CA ALA A 331 18.57 4.69 -18.43
C ALA A 331 19.78 5.63 -18.53
N LYS A 332 19.65 6.77 -19.22
CA LYS A 332 20.72 7.77 -19.29
C LYS A 332 21.04 8.37 -17.93
N MET A 333 20.02 8.71 -17.13
CA MET A 333 20.20 9.26 -15.78
C MET A 333 20.91 8.28 -14.85
N GLU A 334 20.61 6.99 -14.96
CA GLU A 334 21.24 5.93 -14.17
C GLU A 334 22.53 5.35 -14.79
N LYS A 335 23.00 5.90 -15.92
CA LYS A 335 24.20 5.44 -16.67
C LYS A 335 24.11 3.99 -17.19
N LYS A 336 22.93 3.59 -17.69
CA LYS A 336 22.57 2.25 -18.18
C LYS A 336 22.03 2.26 -19.63
N GLU A 337 22.74 2.92 -20.52
CA GLU A 337 22.29 3.21 -21.90
C GLU A 337 22.05 1.96 -22.77
N GLU A 338 22.42 0.77 -22.29
CA GLU A 338 22.07 -0.49 -22.92
C GLU A 338 20.55 -0.78 -22.94
N ASN A 339 19.78 -0.14 -22.04
CA ASN A 339 18.31 -0.26 -21.99
C ASN A 339 17.67 0.76 -22.93
N LYS A 340 17.16 0.31 -24.09
CA LYS A 340 16.64 1.17 -25.15
C LYS A 340 15.12 1.13 -25.28
N SER A 341 14.50 0.07 -24.77
CA SER A 341 13.07 -0.17 -24.82
C SER A 341 12.54 -0.60 -23.47
N PHE A 342 11.25 -0.34 -23.21
CA PHE A 342 10.59 -0.76 -21.98
C PHE A 342 10.57 -2.29 -21.81
N THR A 343 10.50 -3.02 -22.92
CA THR A 343 10.60 -4.49 -22.94
C THR A 343 11.96 -5.03 -22.51
N ASP A 344 13.00 -4.18 -22.50
CA ASP A 344 14.32 -4.55 -21.97
C ASP A 344 14.31 -4.63 -20.44
N VAL A 345 13.42 -3.88 -19.78
CA VAL A 345 13.38 -3.76 -18.31
C VAL A 345 12.19 -4.49 -17.68
N MET A 346 11.15 -4.76 -18.46
CA MET A 346 9.90 -5.38 -17.99
C MET A 346 9.37 -6.39 -19.00
N ASP A 347 8.69 -7.43 -18.52
CA ASP A 347 7.98 -8.38 -19.39
C ASP A 347 6.59 -7.83 -19.75
N TYR A 348 6.53 -7.04 -20.83
CA TYR A 348 5.35 -6.27 -21.22
C TYR A 348 4.84 -6.66 -22.61
N SER A 349 3.53 -6.87 -22.69
CA SER A 349 2.79 -7.05 -23.94
C SER A 349 1.77 -5.93 -24.08
N PRO A 350 1.80 -5.10 -25.14
CA PRO A 350 0.79 -4.08 -25.38
C PRO A 350 -0.63 -4.63 -25.49
N ASP A 351 -0.77 -5.86 -25.96
CA ASP A 351 -2.07 -6.48 -26.21
C ASP A 351 -2.73 -7.04 -24.95
N THR A 352 -1.93 -7.52 -24.00
CA THR A 352 -2.40 -8.20 -22.79
C THR A 352 -2.02 -7.49 -21.50
N GLY A 353 -1.26 -6.40 -21.56
CA GLY A 353 -0.77 -5.64 -20.40
C GLY A 353 -1.59 -4.41 -20.04
N ASN A 354 -2.69 -4.15 -20.75
CA ASN A 354 -3.53 -2.95 -20.57
C ASN A 354 -5.00 -3.31 -20.37
N TRP A 355 -5.58 -2.79 -19.29
CA TRP A 355 -6.97 -3.00 -18.89
C TRP A 355 -7.67 -1.67 -18.78
N TYR A 356 -8.87 -1.58 -19.34
CA TYR A 356 -9.71 -0.38 -19.30
C TYR A 356 -10.95 -0.72 -18.49
N ILE A 357 -11.05 -0.15 -17.30
CA ILE A 357 -12.11 -0.44 -16.34
C ILE A 357 -13.09 0.73 -16.33
N PRO A 358 -14.40 0.48 -16.46
CA PRO A 358 -15.39 1.56 -16.44
C PRO A 358 -15.49 2.19 -15.05
N GLY A 359 -16.26 3.27 -14.90
CA GLY A 359 -16.45 3.89 -13.59
C GLY A 359 -17.21 2.97 -12.63
N LEU A 360 -16.83 2.97 -11.34
CA LEU A 360 -17.50 2.17 -10.29
C LEU A 360 -18.99 2.52 -10.15
N TRP A 361 -19.36 3.78 -10.40
CA TRP A 361 -20.71 4.30 -10.24
C TRP A 361 -21.28 4.73 -11.59
N ASN A 362 -22.56 4.44 -11.83
CA ASN A 362 -23.29 4.92 -13.03
C ASN A 362 -23.72 6.40 -12.92
N GLY A 363 -23.05 7.19 -12.08
CA GLY A 363 -23.41 8.58 -11.77
C GLY A 363 -22.67 9.09 -10.54
N ASN A 364 -23.21 10.15 -9.91
CA ASN A 364 -22.60 10.76 -8.72
C ASN A 364 -23.10 10.11 -7.42
N PRO A 365 -22.21 9.55 -6.58
CA PRO A 365 -22.55 9.12 -5.22
C PRO A 365 -23.18 10.25 -4.38
N PRO A 366 -23.98 9.95 -3.34
CA PRO A 366 -24.18 8.62 -2.74
C PRO A 366 -25.34 7.81 -3.35
N MET A 367 -26.18 8.41 -4.18
CA MET A 367 -27.40 7.74 -4.72
C MET A 367 -27.16 6.99 -6.03
N ALA A 368 -25.97 7.10 -6.62
CA ALA A 368 -25.63 6.38 -7.85
C ALA A 368 -25.55 4.87 -7.60
N PRO A 369 -26.12 4.03 -8.48
CA PRO A 369 -25.95 2.58 -8.38
C PRO A 369 -24.55 2.16 -8.80
N VAL A 370 -24.10 1.02 -8.27
CA VAL A 370 -22.84 0.39 -8.68
C VAL A 370 -22.95 -0.07 -10.13
N ASN A 371 -21.90 0.17 -10.91
CA ASN A 371 -21.79 -0.29 -12.28
C ASN A 371 -21.41 -1.78 -12.32
N ALA A 372 -22.28 -2.62 -12.88
CA ALA A 372 -22.00 -4.05 -13.05
C ALA A 372 -20.77 -4.30 -13.95
N GLY A 373 -20.58 -3.46 -14.99
CA GLY A 373 -19.43 -3.55 -15.89
C GLY A 373 -18.09 -3.33 -15.18
N TYR A 374 -18.06 -2.57 -14.08
CA TYR A 374 -16.86 -2.46 -13.24
C TYR A 374 -16.49 -3.82 -12.64
N SER A 375 -17.48 -4.50 -12.06
CA SER A 375 -17.27 -5.78 -11.39
C SER A 375 -16.87 -6.87 -12.38
N GLU A 376 -17.49 -6.89 -13.56
CA GLU A 376 -17.14 -7.81 -14.64
C GLU A 376 -15.70 -7.57 -15.15
N ALA A 377 -15.33 -6.32 -15.44
CA ALA A 377 -13.98 -5.98 -15.88
C ALA A 377 -12.91 -6.31 -14.84
N VAL A 378 -13.16 -6.03 -13.55
CA VAL A 378 -12.26 -6.38 -12.46
C VAL A 378 -12.13 -7.89 -12.30
N TYR A 379 -13.20 -8.65 -12.51
CA TYR A 379 -13.17 -10.11 -12.47
C TYR A 379 -12.34 -10.71 -13.61
N GLU A 380 -12.45 -10.18 -14.83
CA GLU A 380 -11.61 -10.60 -15.96
C GLU A 380 -10.13 -10.25 -15.74
N LEU A 381 -9.84 -9.06 -15.20
CA LEU A 381 -8.49 -8.68 -14.78
C LEU A 381 -7.93 -9.66 -13.73
N LYS A 382 -8.74 -10.05 -12.73
CA LYS A 382 -8.34 -11.04 -11.72
C LYS A 382 -7.94 -12.37 -12.36
N LYS A 383 -8.75 -12.88 -13.29
CA LYS A 383 -8.46 -14.13 -13.99
C LYS A 383 -7.14 -14.04 -14.75
N ASN A 384 -6.90 -12.93 -15.42
CA ASN A 384 -5.66 -12.71 -16.15
C ASN A 384 -4.44 -12.65 -15.22
N ILE A 385 -4.53 -11.92 -14.10
CA ILE A 385 -3.48 -11.89 -13.07
C ILE A 385 -3.18 -13.30 -12.55
N ILE A 386 -4.22 -14.08 -12.23
CA ILE A 386 -4.05 -15.48 -11.79
C ILE A 386 -3.36 -16.31 -12.87
N HIS A 387 -3.71 -16.12 -14.15
CA HIS A 387 -3.08 -16.83 -15.26
C HIS A 387 -1.59 -16.48 -15.40
N ILE A 388 -1.25 -15.18 -15.36
CA ILE A 388 0.14 -14.70 -15.47
C ILE A 388 1.00 -15.17 -14.30
N LEU A 389 0.41 -15.29 -13.11
CA LEU A 389 1.09 -15.77 -11.92
C LEU A 389 1.30 -17.30 -11.93
N GLY A 390 0.41 -18.04 -12.60
CA GLY A 390 0.55 -19.50 -12.76
C GLY A 390 1.45 -19.93 -13.93
N SER A 391 1.75 -19.01 -14.86
CA SER A 391 2.69 -19.21 -15.98
C SER A 391 4.11 -18.79 -15.62
#